data_AF-A0A2D5MUK9-F1
#
_entry.id   AF-A0A2D5MUK9-F1
#
_cell.length_a   1.000
_cell.length_b   1.000
_cell.length_c   1.000
_cell.angle_alpha   90.00
_cell.angle_beta   90.00
_cell.angle_gamma   90.00
#
_symmetry.space_group_name_H-M   'P 1'
#
loop_
_entity.id
_entity.type
_entity.pdbx_description
1 polymer ?
#
loop_
_entity_poly.entity_id
_entity_poly.type
_entity_poly.pdbx_seq_one_letter_code
_entity_poly.pdbx_strand_id
1 'polypeptide(L)'
;MTNIILQHFDGDLRPLDELSVENISAYAKMIGAEYRLIRGKPFNKRLTGACQKVHMINEEFDEYDQVCMVDIDMFAPKGMTENVFEQNGIGLHADTQTMLHKKIVREYGIAMTDINKPYWGGAIYKMDQGLRKRLRSTLNKSDDMWMNKYNQPYHFEDEGIFHTLVVWSSAFIKKEEWYMDRKWCQCSFLPNPELAGFIHVRTKVTPTGPKRTKMENYKELVDKGIL
;
A
#
# COMPACT_ATOMS: atom_id res chain seq x y z
N MET A 1 4.95 9.51 21.08
CA MET A 1 4.40 9.90 19.76
C MET A 1 3.82 8.64 19.14
N THR A 2 2.75 8.77 18.34
CA THR A 2 1.87 7.64 17.97
C THR A 2 1.99 7.33 16.48
N ASN A 3 1.87 6.06 16.10
CA ASN A 3 1.81 5.62 14.71
C ASN A 3 0.36 5.32 14.29
N ILE A 4 0.05 5.36 13.00
CA ILE A 4 -1.29 5.04 12.49
C ILE A 4 -1.24 4.09 11.29
N ILE A 5 -2.16 3.12 11.28
CA ILE A 5 -2.47 2.28 10.13
C ILE A 5 -3.72 2.84 9.44
N LEU A 6 -3.62 3.04 8.14
CA LEU A 6 -4.70 3.48 7.27
C LEU A 6 -5.09 2.35 6.32
N GLN A 7 -6.38 2.22 6.07
CA GLN A 7 -6.89 1.55 4.88
C GLN A 7 -7.75 2.53 4.09
N HIS A 8 -7.87 2.35 2.79
CA HIS A 8 -8.72 3.17 1.94
C HIS A 8 -9.70 2.31 1.14
N PHE A 9 -10.94 2.80 1.04
CA PHE A 9 -11.90 2.24 0.10
C PHE A 9 -12.90 3.29 -0.41
N ASP A 10 -13.17 3.26 -1.72
CA ASP A 10 -14.16 4.11 -2.39
C ASP A 10 -15.37 3.25 -2.80
N GLY A 11 -16.57 3.66 -2.42
CA GLY A 11 -17.82 2.89 -2.58
C GLY A 11 -18.17 2.03 -1.37
N ASP A 12 -19.17 1.15 -1.52
CA ASP A 12 -19.70 0.33 -0.43
C ASP A 12 -18.77 -0.83 -0.07
N LEU A 13 -18.51 -1.00 1.23
CA LEU A 13 -17.69 -2.11 1.71
C LEU A 13 -18.35 -3.44 1.33
N ARG A 14 -17.53 -4.36 0.83
CA ARG A 14 -17.92 -5.76 0.62
C ARG A 14 -17.68 -6.53 1.92
N PRO A 15 -18.28 -7.72 2.10
CA PRO A 15 -18.08 -8.51 3.32
C PRO A 15 -16.61 -8.77 3.66
N LEU A 16 -15.75 -9.00 2.66
CA LEU A 16 -14.31 -9.18 2.88
C LEU A 16 -13.64 -7.92 3.45
N ASP A 17 -14.07 -6.75 2.97
CA ASP A 17 -13.48 -5.47 3.35
C ASP A 17 -13.79 -5.17 4.83
N GLU A 18 -15.02 -5.47 5.28
CA GLU A 18 -15.41 -5.35 6.70
C GLU A 18 -14.57 -6.26 7.60
N LEU A 19 -14.36 -7.51 7.17
CA LEU A 19 -13.52 -8.47 7.90
C LEU A 19 -12.05 -8.02 7.97
N SER A 20 -11.53 -7.42 6.90
CA SER A 20 -10.18 -6.85 6.89
C SER A 20 -10.07 -5.65 7.83
N VAL A 21 -11.05 -4.75 7.81
CA VAL A 21 -11.12 -3.58 8.70
C VAL A 21 -11.08 -4.01 10.16
N GLU A 22 -11.88 -5.00 10.54
CA GLU A 22 -11.88 -5.55 11.91
C GLU A 22 -10.51 -6.15 12.27
N ASN A 23 -9.96 -6.97 11.39
CA ASN A 23 -8.69 -7.65 11.60
C ASN A 23 -7.51 -6.66 11.73
N ILE A 24 -7.39 -5.70 10.82
CA ILE A 24 -6.31 -4.70 10.84
C ILE A 24 -6.49 -3.71 11.98
N SER A 25 -7.72 -3.34 12.33
CA SER A 25 -7.98 -2.52 13.53
C SER A 25 -7.55 -3.24 14.81
N ALA A 26 -7.78 -4.55 14.92
CA ALA A 26 -7.33 -5.35 16.06
C ALA A 26 -5.79 -5.44 16.11
N TYR A 27 -5.15 -5.65 14.96
CA TYR A 27 -3.69 -5.64 14.84
C TYR A 27 -3.08 -4.30 15.24
N ALA A 28 -3.62 -3.17 14.76
CA ALA A 28 -3.16 -1.83 15.11
C ALA A 28 -3.21 -1.61 16.63
N LYS A 29 -4.34 -1.98 17.27
CA LYS A 29 -4.50 -1.89 18.73
C LYS A 29 -3.46 -2.74 19.47
N MET A 30 -3.17 -3.94 18.97
CA MET A 30 -2.19 -4.85 19.59
C MET A 30 -0.77 -4.26 19.60
N ILE A 31 -0.36 -3.57 18.53
CA ILE A 31 0.97 -2.92 18.44
C ILE A 31 1.00 -1.49 19.00
N GLY A 32 -0.10 -1.02 19.62
CA GLY A 32 -0.19 0.33 20.18
C GLY A 32 -0.28 1.45 19.14
N ALA A 33 -0.79 1.15 17.95
CA ALA A 33 -1.03 2.13 16.88
C ALA A 33 -2.51 2.47 16.74
N GLU A 34 -2.79 3.64 16.16
CA GLU A 34 -4.14 4.02 15.76
C GLU A 34 -4.53 3.35 14.43
N TYR A 35 -5.83 3.26 14.19
CA TYR A 35 -6.40 2.76 12.95
C TYR A 35 -7.44 3.74 12.40
N ARG A 36 -7.41 3.98 11.09
CA ARG A 36 -8.47 4.74 10.41
C ARG A 36 -8.77 4.16 9.03
N LEU A 37 -10.05 3.85 8.79
CA LEU A 37 -10.55 3.58 7.45
C LEU A 37 -10.92 4.90 6.76
N ILE A 38 -10.23 5.20 5.67
CA ILE A 38 -10.47 6.36 4.82
C ILE A 38 -11.51 5.98 3.75
N ARG A 39 -12.55 6.81 3.60
CA ARG A 39 -13.70 6.56 2.73
C ARG A 39 -13.78 7.56 1.58
N GLY A 40 -14.33 7.12 0.45
CA GLY A 40 -14.63 7.99 -0.69
C GLY A 40 -13.37 8.48 -1.42
N LYS A 41 -13.38 9.74 -1.86
CA LYS A 41 -12.29 10.35 -2.65
C LYS A 41 -11.68 11.59 -1.99
N PRO A 42 -10.94 11.43 -0.87
CA PRO A 42 -10.41 12.54 -0.10
C PRO A 42 -9.14 13.18 -0.69
N PHE A 43 -8.43 12.48 -1.58
CA PHE A 43 -7.26 13.04 -2.26
C PHE A 43 -7.67 13.90 -3.45
N ASN A 44 -8.37 13.29 -4.41
CA ASN A 44 -8.80 13.99 -5.62
C ASN A 44 -10.01 13.29 -6.26
N LYS A 45 -11.15 13.99 -6.34
CA LYS A 45 -12.43 13.44 -6.82
C LYS A 45 -12.37 12.93 -8.27
N ARG A 46 -11.46 13.47 -9.10
CA ARG A 46 -11.30 13.08 -10.51
C ARG A 46 -10.54 11.76 -10.68
N LEU A 47 -9.74 11.37 -9.68
CA LEU A 47 -8.88 10.20 -9.77
C LEU A 47 -9.64 8.90 -9.42
N THR A 48 -9.07 7.76 -9.83
CA THR A 48 -9.55 6.42 -9.44
C THR A 48 -9.48 6.20 -7.93
N GLY A 49 -10.11 5.12 -7.46
CA GLY A 49 -10.09 4.72 -6.05
C GLY A 49 -8.68 4.44 -5.54
N ALA A 50 -7.85 3.71 -6.30
CA ALA A 50 -6.49 3.36 -5.84
C ALA A 50 -5.62 4.62 -5.63
N CYS A 51 -5.71 5.61 -6.54
CA CYS A 51 -5.02 6.89 -6.40
C CYS A 51 -5.33 7.64 -5.10
N GLN A 52 -6.46 7.36 -4.43
CA GLN A 52 -6.80 8.03 -3.18
C GLN A 52 -5.90 7.62 -2.01
N LYS A 53 -5.15 6.51 -2.12
CA LYS A 53 -4.15 6.12 -1.12
C LYS A 53 -3.08 7.18 -0.90
N VAL A 54 -2.82 8.02 -1.90
CA VAL A 54 -1.92 9.19 -1.81
C VAL A 54 -2.36 10.16 -0.71
N HIS A 55 -3.63 10.15 -0.29
CA HIS A 55 -4.11 10.92 0.85
C HIS A 55 -3.32 10.65 2.15
N MET A 56 -2.66 9.50 2.29
CA MET A 56 -1.84 9.18 3.47
C MET A 56 -0.73 10.20 3.76
N ILE A 57 -0.32 11.00 2.77
CA ILE A 57 0.70 12.05 2.96
C ILE A 57 0.08 13.41 3.29
N ASN A 58 -1.24 13.52 3.48
CA ASN A 58 -1.93 14.75 3.86
C ASN A 58 -1.41 15.27 5.22
N GLU A 59 -1.50 16.59 5.41
CA GLU A 59 -1.06 17.28 6.62
C GLU A 59 -1.87 16.90 7.87
N GLU A 60 -3.10 16.41 7.72
CA GLU A 60 -3.88 15.91 8.86
C GLU A 60 -3.18 14.76 9.60
N PHE A 61 -2.27 14.05 8.93
CA PHE A 61 -1.51 12.96 9.53
C PHE A 61 -0.15 13.40 10.06
N ASP A 62 0.17 14.69 10.09
CA ASP A 62 1.48 15.17 10.56
C ASP A 62 1.68 14.97 12.07
N GLU A 63 0.63 14.70 12.85
CA GLU A 63 0.77 14.37 14.28
C GLU A 63 1.36 12.97 14.54
N TYR A 64 1.35 12.09 13.53
CA TYR A 64 1.86 10.73 13.64
C TYR A 64 3.33 10.62 13.19
N ASP A 65 4.13 9.81 13.90
CA ASP A 65 5.53 9.55 13.54
C ASP A 65 5.61 8.82 12.20
N GLN A 66 4.87 7.72 12.09
CA GLN A 66 4.74 6.93 10.87
C GLN A 66 3.27 6.68 10.53
N VAL A 67 3.02 6.64 9.22
CA VAL A 67 1.73 6.27 8.63
C VAL A 67 1.95 5.04 7.77
N CYS A 68 1.18 3.99 8.00
CA CYS A 68 1.17 2.77 7.20
C CYS A 68 -0.16 2.62 6.45
N MET A 69 -0.18 2.85 5.14
CA MET A 69 -1.33 2.54 4.29
C MET A 69 -1.26 1.08 3.85
N VAL A 70 -2.36 0.34 4.06
CA VAL A 70 -2.48 -1.07 3.72
C VAL A 70 -3.71 -1.27 2.83
N ASP A 71 -3.65 -2.20 1.87
CA ASP A 71 -4.78 -2.51 0.99
C ASP A 71 -5.99 -3.02 1.80
N ILE A 72 -7.20 -2.80 1.27
CA ILE A 72 -8.46 -3.11 1.97
C ILE A 72 -8.71 -4.63 2.16
N ASP A 73 -7.98 -5.46 1.44
CA ASP A 73 -8.13 -6.92 1.40
C ASP A 73 -6.89 -7.63 1.96
N MET A 74 -6.17 -6.95 2.85
CA MET A 74 -5.04 -7.49 3.60
C MET A 74 -5.42 -7.80 5.05
N PHE A 75 -4.78 -8.81 5.61
CA PHE A 75 -5.08 -9.34 6.94
C PHE A 75 -3.80 -9.69 7.69
N ALA A 76 -3.72 -9.42 8.98
CA ALA A 76 -2.73 -9.99 9.88
C ALA A 76 -3.12 -11.43 10.25
N PRO A 77 -2.21 -12.41 10.13
CA PRO A 77 -2.49 -13.78 10.56
C PRO A 77 -2.65 -13.89 12.09
N LYS A 78 -3.34 -14.95 12.52
CA LYS A 78 -3.45 -15.31 13.94
C LYS A 78 -2.06 -15.50 14.55
N GLY A 79 -1.86 -14.92 15.72
CA GLY A 79 -0.57 -14.98 16.44
C GLY A 79 0.51 -14.04 15.90
N MET A 80 0.21 -13.21 14.89
CA MET A 80 1.13 -12.17 14.43
C MET A 80 1.34 -11.12 15.50
N THR A 81 2.59 -10.95 15.96
CA THR A 81 2.96 -10.02 17.04
C THR A 81 4.01 -8.99 16.65
N GLU A 82 4.64 -9.12 15.47
CA GLU A 82 5.68 -8.17 15.06
C GLU A 82 5.04 -6.81 14.72
N ASN A 83 5.72 -5.75 15.11
CA ASN A 83 5.32 -4.38 14.86
C ASN A 83 5.79 -3.93 13.47
N VAL A 84 4.86 -3.64 12.55
CA VAL A 84 5.16 -3.15 11.19
C VAL A 84 5.99 -1.86 11.20
N PHE A 85 5.84 -1.02 12.23
CA PHE A 85 6.56 0.25 12.36
C PHE A 85 8.04 0.08 12.70
N GLU A 86 8.40 -1.03 13.34
CA GLU A 86 9.79 -1.38 13.67
C GLU A 86 10.56 -2.02 12.51
N GLN A 87 9.88 -2.33 11.40
CA GLN A 87 10.47 -3.00 10.24
C GLN A 87 11.19 -2.03 9.33
N ASN A 88 12.21 -2.51 8.62
CA ASN A 88 12.85 -1.71 7.59
C ASN A 88 12.02 -1.72 6.28
N GLY A 89 12.13 -0.64 5.50
CA GLY A 89 11.46 -0.52 4.20
C GLY A 89 10.21 0.37 4.20
N ILE A 90 9.92 0.96 3.04
CA ILE A 90 8.75 1.82 2.81
C ILE A 90 7.60 1.06 2.13
N GLY A 91 7.87 0.27 1.10
CA GLY A 91 6.79 -0.41 0.37
C GLY A 91 7.25 -1.71 -0.25
N LEU A 92 6.31 -2.45 -0.85
CA LEU A 92 6.64 -3.69 -1.52
C LEU A 92 7.36 -3.43 -2.85
N HIS A 93 8.33 -4.27 -3.21
CA HIS A 93 8.79 -4.39 -4.59
C HIS A 93 8.90 -5.86 -4.97
N ALA A 94 8.08 -6.28 -5.93
CA ALA A 94 8.07 -7.63 -6.46
C ALA A 94 8.24 -7.64 -7.98
N ASP A 95 8.20 -8.83 -8.59
CA ASP A 95 8.46 -9.00 -10.03
C ASP A 95 7.50 -8.17 -10.89
N THR A 96 6.27 -7.96 -10.40
CA THR A 96 5.29 -7.06 -11.02
C THR A 96 5.77 -5.60 -10.99
N GLN A 97 6.25 -5.12 -9.84
CA GLN A 97 6.81 -3.77 -9.71
C GLN A 97 8.09 -3.59 -10.54
N THR A 98 8.94 -4.60 -10.68
CA THR A 98 10.09 -4.55 -11.59
C THR A 98 9.66 -4.27 -13.03
N MET A 99 8.61 -4.95 -13.50
CA MET A 99 8.06 -4.76 -14.84
C MET A 99 7.38 -3.39 -14.99
N LEU A 100 6.56 -2.99 -14.01
CA LEU A 100 5.88 -1.69 -14.01
C LEU A 100 6.87 -0.53 -13.96
N HIS A 101 7.94 -0.62 -13.16
CA HIS A 101 8.98 0.41 -13.07
C HIS A 101 9.72 0.60 -14.40
N LYS A 102 10.05 -0.49 -15.11
CA LYS A 102 10.62 -0.39 -16.47
C LYS A 102 9.63 0.19 -17.48
N LYS A 103 8.33 -0.10 -17.31
CA LYS A 103 7.27 0.40 -18.20
C LYS A 103 7.07 1.91 -18.00
N ILE A 104 6.88 2.37 -16.76
CA ILE A 104 6.61 3.77 -16.44
C ILE A 104 7.79 4.66 -16.89
N VAL A 105 9.03 4.20 -16.71
CA VAL A 105 10.23 4.95 -17.14
C VAL A 105 10.30 5.12 -18.66
N ARG A 106 9.94 4.07 -19.41
CA ARG A 106 9.91 4.12 -20.88
C ARG A 106 8.78 5.01 -21.39
N GLU A 107 7.64 5.01 -20.72
CA GLU A 107 6.42 5.67 -21.17
C GLU A 107 6.44 7.19 -20.89
N TYR A 108 7.00 7.60 -19.75
CA TYR A 108 6.94 9.01 -19.30
C TYR A 108 8.29 9.72 -19.20
N GLY A 109 9.40 8.99 -19.35
CA GLY A 109 10.74 9.56 -19.42
C GLY A 109 11.25 10.20 -18.13
N ILE A 110 12.48 10.69 -18.19
CA ILE A 110 13.26 11.13 -17.00
C ILE A 110 12.69 12.37 -16.30
N ALA A 111 11.79 13.12 -16.95
CA ALA A 111 11.18 14.30 -16.36
C ALA A 111 10.21 13.96 -15.21
N MET A 112 9.66 12.74 -15.19
CA MET A 112 8.67 12.29 -14.19
C MET A 112 9.07 10.99 -13.48
N THR A 113 10.07 10.29 -13.98
CA THR A 113 10.39 8.93 -13.58
C THR A 113 11.91 8.75 -13.56
N ASP A 114 12.41 7.80 -12.78
CA ASP A 114 13.83 7.46 -12.76
C ASP A 114 14.01 5.99 -12.35
N ILE A 115 14.74 5.22 -13.16
CA ILE A 115 15.02 3.82 -12.85
C ILE A 115 15.88 3.64 -11.59
N ASN A 116 16.59 4.70 -11.18
CA ASN A 116 17.45 4.73 -9.99
C ASN A 116 16.72 5.23 -8.73
N LYS A 117 15.39 5.37 -8.79
CA LYS A 117 14.54 5.72 -7.66
C LYS A 117 13.59 4.56 -7.33
N PRO A 118 13.17 4.41 -6.06
CA PRO A 118 12.29 3.32 -5.70
C PRO A 118 10.96 3.39 -6.45
N TYR A 119 10.41 2.22 -6.73
CA TYR A 119 9.06 2.05 -7.23
C TYR A 119 8.35 1.07 -6.32
N TRP A 120 7.30 1.53 -5.63
CA TRP A 120 6.62 0.76 -4.58
C TRP A 120 5.28 0.23 -5.07
N GLY A 121 4.94 -0.97 -4.63
CA GLY A 121 3.65 -1.60 -4.90
C GLY A 121 2.53 -1.02 -4.03
N GLY A 122 1.34 -0.85 -4.62
CA GLY A 122 0.18 -0.19 -4.00
C GLY A 122 -0.51 -0.94 -2.86
N ALA A 123 0.03 -2.10 -2.48
CA ALA A 123 -0.54 -2.91 -1.41
C ALA A 123 -0.15 -2.42 -0.01
N ILE A 124 1.05 -1.84 0.13
CA ILE A 124 1.52 -1.30 1.40
C ILE A 124 2.51 -0.15 1.21
N TYR A 125 2.32 0.91 2.00
CA TYR A 125 3.24 2.03 2.12
C TYR A 125 3.41 2.40 3.59
N LYS A 126 4.64 2.49 4.08
CA LYS A 126 4.99 2.94 5.42
C LYS A 126 5.95 4.12 5.32
N MET A 127 5.50 5.29 5.74
CA MET A 127 6.28 6.53 5.60
C MET A 127 6.33 7.29 6.92
N ASP A 128 7.51 7.78 7.27
CA ASP A 128 7.66 8.72 8.38
C ASP A 128 7.14 10.12 8.02
N GLN A 129 6.98 10.96 9.04
CA GLN A 129 6.52 12.34 8.89
C GLN A 129 7.39 13.16 7.92
N GLY A 130 8.71 12.96 7.93
CA GLY A 130 9.65 13.72 7.10
C GLY A 130 9.50 13.43 5.61
N LEU A 131 9.44 12.14 5.25
CA LEU A 131 9.20 11.69 3.89
C LEU A 131 7.83 12.15 3.40
N ARG A 132 6.77 12.01 4.20
CA ARG A 132 5.42 12.47 3.81
C ARG A 132 5.40 13.96 3.50
N LYS A 133 5.97 14.80 4.36
CA LYS A 133 6.11 16.25 4.12
C LYS A 133 6.92 16.54 2.85
N ARG A 134 8.02 15.81 2.64
CA ARG A 134 8.89 15.97 1.47
C ARG A 134 8.17 15.63 0.16
N LEU A 135 7.44 14.51 0.11
CA LEU A 135 6.62 14.12 -1.04
C LEU A 135 5.46 15.09 -1.26
N ARG A 136 4.75 15.47 -0.18
CA ARG A 136 3.64 16.43 -0.25
C ARG A 136 4.08 17.79 -0.82
N SER A 137 5.30 18.23 -0.52
CA SER A 137 5.84 19.51 -1.02
C SER A 137 5.91 19.62 -2.55
N THR A 138 5.85 18.50 -3.28
CA THR A 138 5.86 18.50 -4.74
C THR A 138 4.49 18.41 -5.37
N LEU A 139 3.46 18.02 -4.62
CA LEU A 139 2.07 18.08 -5.08
C LEU A 139 1.65 19.52 -5.43
N ASN A 140 2.16 20.50 -4.68
CA ASN A 140 1.83 21.92 -4.85
C ASN A 140 2.66 22.64 -5.94
N LYS A 141 3.57 21.96 -6.63
CA LYS A 141 4.50 22.59 -7.59
C LYS A 141 3.88 22.83 -8.97
N SER A 142 2.68 22.31 -9.27
CA SER A 142 2.03 22.47 -10.57
C SER A 142 0.53 22.19 -10.51
N ASP A 143 -0.13 22.40 -11.64
CA ASP A 143 -1.40 21.75 -11.99
C ASP A 143 -1.33 20.23 -11.71
N ASP A 144 -2.39 19.67 -11.13
CA ASP A 144 -2.53 18.27 -10.73
C ASP A 144 -2.83 17.35 -11.94
N MET A 145 -3.02 17.92 -13.13
CA MET A 145 -3.36 17.19 -14.36
C MET A 145 -2.33 16.16 -14.81
N TRP A 146 -1.07 16.22 -14.35
CA TRP A 146 -0.09 15.17 -14.64
C TRP A 146 -0.52 13.80 -14.11
N MET A 147 -1.29 13.76 -13.01
CA MET A 147 -1.79 12.51 -12.43
C MET A 147 -2.81 11.81 -13.33
N ASN A 148 -3.38 12.50 -14.32
CA ASN A 148 -4.26 11.87 -15.30
C ASN A 148 -3.56 10.78 -16.12
N LYS A 149 -2.22 10.81 -16.20
CA LYS A 149 -1.41 9.74 -16.80
C LYS A 149 -1.55 8.40 -16.07
N TYR A 150 -1.93 8.44 -14.80
CA TYR A 150 -2.10 7.26 -13.94
C TYR A 150 -3.57 7.00 -13.59
N ASN A 151 -4.49 7.83 -14.09
CA ASN A 151 -5.91 7.83 -13.71
C ASN A 151 -6.72 6.80 -14.52
N GLN A 152 -6.33 5.53 -14.45
CA GLN A 152 -7.05 4.43 -15.09
C GLN A 152 -6.86 3.16 -14.25
N PRO A 153 -7.93 2.35 -14.05
CA PRO A 153 -7.81 1.09 -13.32
C PRO A 153 -6.69 0.21 -13.89
N TYR A 154 -5.84 -0.30 -13.01
CA TYR A 154 -4.71 -1.18 -13.33
C TYR A 154 -3.58 -0.51 -14.15
N HIS A 155 -3.51 0.82 -14.17
CA HIS A 155 -2.47 1.57 -14.89
C HIS A 155 -1.68 2.50 -13.96
N PHE A 156 -0.72 1.90 -13.25
CA PHE A 156 0.19 2.53 -12.27
C PHE A 156 -0.51 3.16 -11.05
N GLU A 157 -1.56 3.96 -11.24
CA GLU A 157 -2.38 4.59 -10.20
C GLU A 157 -1.54 5.29 -9.11
N ASP A 158 -1.76 4.95 -7.84
CA ASP A 158 -0.99 5.45 -6.69
C ASP A 158 0.50 5.13 -6.77
N GLU A 159 0.88 3.96 -7.30
CA GLU A 159 2.30 3.58 -7.47
C GLU A 159 3.03 4.57 -8.39
N GLY A 160 2.38 4.96 -9.49
CA GLY A 160 2.91 5.94 -10.43
C GLY A 160 3.03 7.33 -9.81
N ILE A 161 2.01 7.76 -9.07
CA ILE A 161 2.00 9.04 -8.36
C ILE A 161 3.17 9.10 -7.37
N PHE A 162 3.29 8.11 -6.48
CA PHE A 162 4.37 8.08 -5.50
C PHE A 162 5.75 8.06 -6.13
N HIS A 163 5.95 7.27 -7.20
CA HIS A 163 7.21 7.25 -7.93
C HIS A 163 7.58 8.65 -8.44
N THR A 164 6.64 9.35 -9.11
CA THR A 164 6.87 10.72 -9.58
C THR A 164 7.15 11.70 -8.45
N LEU A 165 6.43 11.61 -7.33
CA LEU A 165 6.68 12.46 -6.17
C LEU A 165 8.09 12.24 -5.59
N VAL A 166 8.59 11.00 -5.55
CA VAL A 166 9.95 10.70 -5.11
C VAL A 166 10.99 11.32 -6.05
N VAL A 167 10.80 11.22 -7.37
CA VAL A 167 11.69 11.83 -8.36
C VAL A 167 11.74 13.35 -8.18
N TRP A 168 10.58 14.01 -8.19
CA TRP A 168 10.49 15.47 -8.12
C TRP A 168 10.91 16.06 -6.78
N SER A 169 10.66 15.33 -5.70
CA SER A 169 11.08 15.80 -4.37
C SER A 169 12.57 15.63 -4.18
N SER A 170 13.24 14.83 -5.02
CA SER A 170 14.63 14.42 -4.80
C SER A 170 14.83 13.89 -3.38
N ALA A 171 13.83 13.19 -2.84
CA ALA A 171 13.93 12.59 -1.53
C ALA A 171 15.15 11.66 -1.50
N PHE A 172 15.98 11.84 -0.47
CA PHE A 172 17.04 10.91 -0.17
C PHE A 172 16.47 9.82 0.72
N ILE A 173 16.51 8.59 0.22
CA ILE A 173 16.08 7.38 0.93
C ILE A 173 17.21 6.38 0.71
N LYS A 174 17.75 5.81 1.78
CA LYS A 174 18.82 4.82 1.64
C LYS A 174 18.28 3.59 0.92
N LYS A 175 19.10 2.93 0.11
CA LYS A 175 18.63 1.82 -0.75
C LYS A 175 18.07 0.66 0.07
N GLU A 176 18.65 0.40 1.22
CA GLU A 176 18.21 -0.59 2.19
C GLU A 176 16.81 -0.29 2.78
N GLU A 177 16.38 0.97 2.80
CA GLU A 177 15.07 1.42 3.31
C GLU A 177 14.00 1.50 2.21
N TRP A 178 14.35 1.19 0.95
CA TRP A 178 13.38 1.30 -0.14
C TRP A 178 12.26 0.29 0.01
N TYR A 179 12.60 -0.97 0.32
CA TYR A 179 11.66 -2.06 0.17
C TYR A 179 11.48 -2.82 1.47
N MET A 180 10.22 -3.08 1.83
CA MET A 180 9.86 -3.94 2.94
C MET A 180 10.08 -5.40 2.57
N ASP A 181 10.30 -6.25 3.58
CA ASP A 181 10.28 -7.69 3.39
C ASP A 181 8.92 -8.13 2.81
N ARG A 182 8.96 -9.04 1.83
CA ARG A 182 7.77 -9.55 1.14
C ARG A 182 6.75 -10.20 2.07
N LYS A 183 7.14 -10.64 3.28
CA LYS A 183 6.19 -11.16 4.28
C LYS A 183 5.11 -10.13 4.64
N TRP A 184 5.41 -8.84 4.56
CA TRP A 184 4.46 -7.75 4.86
C TRP A 184 3.43 -7.51 3.75
N CYS A 185 3.53 -8.24 2.65
CA CYS A 185 2.49 -8.29 1.62
C CYS A 185 2.54 -9.64 0.90
N GLN A 186 2.26 -10.71 1.65
CA GLN A 186 2.27 -12.05 1.11
C GLN A 186 0.93 -12.40 0.47
N CYS A 187 0.92 -12.77 -0.81
CA CYS A 187 -0.29 -13.26 -1.45
C CYS A 187 -0.78 -14.56 -0.78
N SER A 188 -2.08 -14.69 -0.56
CA SER A 188 -2.71 -15.85 0.09
C SER A 188 -2.44 -17.22 -0.54
N PHE A 189 -1.99 -17.25 -1.80
CA PHE A 189 -1.64 -18.48 -2.51
C PHE A 189 -0.18 -18.92 -2.34
N LEU A 190 0.64 -18.13 -1.64
CA LEU A 190 2.03 -18.46 -1.38
C LEU A 190 2.14 -19.38 -0.15
N PRO A 191 3.17 -20.24 -0.07
CA PRO A 191 3.37 -21.17 1.05
C PRO A 191 3.52 -20.46 2.41
N ASN A 192 3.15 -21.17 3.47
CA ASN A 192 3.28 -20.75 4.88
C ASN A 192 2.67 -19.37 5.19
N PRO A 193 1.39 -19.10 4.82
CA PRO A 193 0.73 -17.82 5.08
C PRO A 193 0.65 -17.47 6.58
N GLU A 194 0.70 -18.45 7.48
CA GLU A 194 0.76 -18.25 8.94
C GLU A 194 2.04 -17.53 9.42
N LEU A 195 3.10 -17.50 8.60
CA LEU A 195 4.35 -16.78 8.89
C LEU A 195 4.40 -15.39 8.24
N ALA A 196 3.35 -14.99 7.52
CA ALA A 196 3.29 -13.69 6.88
C ALA A 196 3.18 -12.57 7.93
N GLY A 197 3.70 -11.38 7.59
CA GLY A 197 3.36 -10.16 8.32
C GLY A 197 1.93 -9.74 8.02
N PHE A 198 1.60 -9.64 6.73
CA PHE A 198 0.24 -9.49 6.24
C PHE A 198 -0.02 -10.40 5.04
N ILE A 199 -1.24 -10.93 4.98
CA ILE A 199 -1.75 -11.75 3.90
C ILE A 199 -2.64 -10.89 3.00
N HIS A 200 -2.26 -10.73 1.73
CA HIS A 200 -3.12 -10.18 0.68
C HIS A 200 -4.02 -11.27 0.14
N VAL A 201 -5.33 -11.19 0.42
CA VAL A 201 -6.30 -12.19 -0.07
C VAL A 201 -6.56 -11.98 -1.56
N ARG A 202 -5.99 -12.86 -2.38
CA ARG A 202 -6.12 -12.80 -3.84
C ARG A 202 -7.31 -13.64 -4.31
N THR A 203 -7.67 -13.51 -5.59
CA THR A 203 -8.61 -14.44 -6.25
C THR A 203 -7.92 -15.72 -6.72
N LYS A 204 -6.59 -15.70 -6.90
CA LYS A 204 -5.82 -16.86 -7.33
C LYS A 204 -5.66 -17.87 -6.18
N VAL A 205 -5.77 -19.17 -6.49
CA VAL A 205 -5.51 -20.26 -5.54
C VAL A 205 -4.05 -20.70 -5.55
N THR A 206 -3.40 -20.70 -6.72
CA THR A 206 -1.96 -20.88 -6.89
C THR A 206 -1.44 -19.86 -7.92
N PRO A 207 -0.12 -19.67 -8.09
CA PRO A 207 0.42 -18.69 -9.04
C PRO A 207 -0.11 -18.84 -10.48
N THR A 208 -0.30 -20.08 -10.93
CA THR A 208 -0.76 -20.48 -12.27
C THR A 208 -2.12 -21.19 -12.28
N GLY A 209 -2.75 -21.37 -11.12
CA GLY A 209 -3.96 -22.17 -10.96
C GLY A 209 -5.26 -21.41 -11.21
N PRO A 210 -6.40 -22.07 -10.92
CA PRO A 210 -7.71 -21.47 -11.10
C PRO A 210 -7.91 -20.26 -10.19
N LYS A 211 -8.86 -19.41 -10.57
CA LYS A 211 -9.34 -18.30 -9.74
C LYS A 211 -10.65 -18.71 -9.07
N ARG A 212 -10.84 -18.24 -7.85
CA ARG A 212 -12.11 -18.26 -7.12
C ARG A 212 -12.33 -16.91 -6.45
N THR A 213 -13.46 -16.73 -5.80
CA THR A 213 -13.75 -15.48 -5.10
C THR A 213 -12.77 -15.25 -3.95
N LYS A 214 -12.54 -14.00 -3.57
CA LYS A 214 -11.71 -13.70 -2.41
C LYS A 214 -12.31 -14.24 -1.12
N MET A 215 -13.65 -14.26 -1.00
CA MET A 215 -14.32 -14.84 0.16
C MET A 215 -14.07 -16.34 0.32
N GLU A 216 -14.00 -17.10 -0.77
CA GLU A 216 -13.63 -18.53 -0.70
C GLU A 216 -12.18 -18.72 -0.26
N ASN A 217 -11.25 -17.89 -0.77
CA ASN A 217 -9.86 -17.91 -0.30
C ASN A 217 -9.73 -17.52 1.17
N TYR A 218 -10.46 -16.51 1.60
CA TYR A 218 -10.53 -16.09 3.00
C TYR A 218 -11.04 -17.23 3.89
N LYS A 219 -12.16 -17.86 3.51
CA LYS A 219 -12.76 -18.95 4.28
C LYS A 219 -11.79 -20.13 4.43
N GLU A 220 -11.04 -20.49 3.39
CA GLU A 220 -10.04 -21.55 3.51
C GLU A 220 -8.92 -21.20 4.51
N LEU A 221 -8.48 -19.94 4.58
CA LEU A 221 -7.51 -19.49 5.57
C LEU A 221 -8.08 -19.57 7.00
N VAL A 222 -9.36 -19.22 7.18
CA VAL A 222 -10.06 -19.33 8.46
C VAL A 222 -10.23 -20.79 8.89
N ASP A 223 -10.67 -21.66 7.97
CA ASP A 223 -10.89 -23.08 8.23
C ASP A 223 -9.57 -23.80 8.61
N LYS A 224 -8.44 -23.30 8.12
CA LYS A 224 -7.08 -23.74 8.48
C LYS A 224 -6.55 -23.13 9.78
N GLY A 225 -7.27 -22.19 10.40
CA GLY A 225 -6.85 -21.50 11.62
C GLY A 225 -5.76 -20.44 11.41
N ILE A 226 -5.53 -19.99 10.17
CA ILE A 226 -4.54 -18.96 9.83
C ILE A 226 -5.10 -17.55 10.05
N LEU A 227 -6.37 -17.33 9.67
CA LEU A 227 -7.14 -16.10 9.92
C LEU A 227 -8.26 -16.34 10.93
#